data_AF-A0A9P6TAZ6-F1
#
_entry.id   AF-A0A9P6TAZ6-F1
#
_cell.length_a   1.000
_cell.length_b   1.000
_cell.length_c   1.000
_cell.angle_alpha   90.00
_cell.angle_beta   90.00
_cell.angle_gamma   90.00
#
_symmetry.space_group_name_H-M   'P 1'
#
loop_
_entity.id
_entity.type
_entity.pdbx_description
1 polymer ?
#
loop_
_entity_poly.entity_id
_entity_poly.type
_entity_poly.pdbx_seq_one_letter_code
_entity_poly.pdbx_strand_id
1 'polypeptide(L)'
;MVLEIVWQAQGFQQPAPISKLVLSDIHTHIKDLKIIPMIKKTICCPKCFSLYSTIPVPSFCTYQVSSKSKPCNKPLFKPQISFSAI
;
A
#
# COMPACT_ATOMS: atom_id res chain seq x y z
N MET A 1 -7.73 -47.27 -23.68
CA MET A 1 -6.72 -46.82 -24.66
C MET A 1 -7.39 -45.72 -25.48
N VAL A 2 -6.73 -44.59 -25.66
CA VAL A 2 -7.23 -43.33 -26.25
C VAL A 2 -7.96 -42.41 -25.27
N LEU A 3 -7.18 -41.73 -24.44
CA LEU A 3 -7.44 -40.33 -24.08
C LEU A 3 -6.11 -39.63 -23.71
N GLU A 4 -5.23 -39.44 -24.69
CA GLU A 4 -3.93 -38.75 -24.56
C GLU A 4 -3.72 -37.78 -25.72
N ILE A 5 -4.69 -36.90 -25.98
CA ILE A 5 -4.60 -35.82 -26.96
C ILE A 5 -5.63 -34.76 -26.49
N VAL A 6 -5.28 -33.63 -25.89
CA VAL A 6 -4.60 -32.46 -26.48
C VAL A 6 -4.09 -31.61 -25.31
N TRP A 7 -2.77 -31.54 -25.10
CA TRP A 7 -2.17 -30.52 -24.24
C TRP A 7 -0.91 -29.94 -24.90
N GLN A 8 -1.05 -29.46 -26.14
CA GLN A 8 0.06 -28.87 -26.90
C GLN A 8 -0.35 -27.68 -27.78
N ALA A 9 -1.23 -26.78 -27.30
CA ALA A 9 -1.70 -25.66 -28.12
C ALA A 9 -1.62 -24.27 -27.47
N GLN A 10 -1.00 -24.12 -26.30
CA GLN A 10 -0.71 -22.80 -25.75
C GLN A 10 0.74 -22.78 -25.31
N GLY A 11 1.55 -21.94 -25.97
CA GLY A 11 2.95 -21.67 -25.66
C GLY A 11 3.10 -20.98 -24.30
N PHE A 12 2.62 -21.62 -23.24
CA PHE A 12 2.92 -21.22 -21.87
C PHE A 12 4.27 -21.82 -21.52
N GLN A 13 5.32 -21.05 -21.83
CA GLN A 13 6.66 -21.30 -21.32
C GLN A 13 6.53 -21.55 -19.82
N GLN A 14 7.02 -22.72 -19.35
CA GLN A 14 7.02 -23.08 -17.93
C GLN A 14 7.55 -21.90 -17.09
N PRO A 15 7.00 -21.64 -15.87
CA PRO A 15 7.53 -20.56 -15.04
C PRO A 15 9.01 -20.84 -14.79
N ALA A 16 9.86 -19.92 -15.25
CA ALA A 16 11.30 -20.00 -15.06
C ALA A 16 11.63 -20.29 -13.58
N PRO A 17 12.72 -21.01 -13.29
CA PRO A 17 13.10 -21.31 -11.92
C PRO A 17 13.15 -20.02 -11.09
N ILE A 18 12.41 -20.00 -9.99
CA ILE A 18 12.21 -18.85 -9.08
C ILE A 18 13.54 -18.24 -8.63
N SER A 19 14.63 -19.00 -8.70
CA SER A 19 16.00 -18.59 -8.39
C SER A 19 16.57 -17.46 -9.27
N LYS A 20 15.88 -17.06 -10.35
CA LYS A 20 16.31 -15.94 -11.22
C LYS A 20 15.34 -14.76 -11.27
N LEU A 21 14.39 -14.68 -10.34
CA LEU A 21 13.63 -13.44 -10.11
C LEU A 21 14.57 -12.46 -9.39
N VAL A 22 15.38 -11.74 -10.18
CA VAL A 22 15.82 -10.42 -9.73
C VAL A 22 14.53 -9.67 -9.42
N LEU A 23 14.27 -9.42 -8.13
CA LEU A 23 13.17 -8.60 -7.69
C LEU A 23 13.49 -7.17 -8.12
N SER A 24 13.26 -6.91 -9.40
CA SER A 24 13.43 -5.60 -10.00
C SER A 24 12.54 -4.62 -9.23
N ASP A 25 13.14 -3.51 -8.81
CA ASP A 25 12.43 -2.47 -8.10
C ASP A 25 11.20 -2.04 -8.92
N ILE A 26 10.03 -1.95 -8.27
CA ILE A 26 8.78 -1.59 -8.93
C ILE A 26 8.85 -0.20 -9.60
N HIS A 27 9.68 0.70 -9.10
CA HIS A 27 9.96 1.99 -9.73
C HIS A 27 10.62 1.84 -11.10
N THR A 28 11.45 0.83 -11.31
CA THR A 28 12.06 0.53 -12.61
C THR A 28 10.98 0.17 -13.62
N HIS A 29 10.07 -0.74 -13.24
CA HIS A 29 8.96 -1.12 -14.12
C HIS A 29 7.97 0.00 -14.38
N ILE A 30 7.64 0.82 -13.38
CA ILE A 30 6.77 2.00 -13.56
C ILE A 30 7.36 2.96 -14.59
N LYS A 31 8.69 3.17 -14.56
CA LYS A 31 9.41 4.00 -15.54
C LYS A 31 9.43 3.39 -16.93
N ASP A 32 9.79 2.11 -17.03
CA ASP A 32 9.88 1.39 -18.32
C ASP A 32 8.52 1.33 -19.03
N LEU A 33 7.46 1.11 -18.25
CA LEU A 33 6.08 1.06 -18.74
C LEU A 33 5.45 2.45 -18.89
N LYS A 34 6.19 3.53 -18.58
CA LYS A 34 5.74 4.93 -18.66
C LYS A 34 4.41 5.17 -17.95
N ILE A 35 4.19 4.49 -16.83
CA ILE A 35 2.98 4.64 -16.02
C ILE A 35 3.08 5.95 -15.24
N ILE A 36 2.04 6.78 -15.30
CA ILE A 36 1.90 7.97 -14.45
C ILE A 36 1.04 7.55 -13.24
N PRO A 37 1.63 7.27 -12.06
CA PRO A 37 0.86 6.80 -10.92
C PRO A 37 0.04 7.94 -10.31
N MET A 38 -1.25 7.69 -10.09
CA MET A 38 -2.08 8.56 -9.26
C MET A 38 -1.89 8.21 -7.78
N ILE A 39 -1.13 9.03 -7.05
CA ILE A 39 -0.85 8.81 -5.63
C ILE A 39 -2.00 9.38 -4.78
N LYS A 40 -2.78 8.49 -4.15
CA LYS A 40 -3.77 8.87 -3.13
C LYS A 40 -3.12 8.83 -1.75
N LYS A 41 -2.99 9.99 -1.09
CA LYS A 41 -2.47 10.09 0.27
C LYS A 41 -3.64 10.07 1.25
N THR A 42 -3.63 9.12 2.17
CA THR A 42 -4.62 9.00 3.26
C THR A 42 -3.92 9.07 4.60
N ILE A 43 -4.57 9.63 5.62
CA ILE A 43 -4.02 9.69 6.97
C ILE A 43 -4.45 8.44 7.73
N CYS A 44 -3.52 7.83 8.47
CA CYS A 44 -3.78 6.66 9.28
C CYS A 44 -3.30 6.93 10.71
N CYS A 45 -4.11 6.53 11.70
CA CYS A 45 -3.68 6.61 13.09
C CYS A 45 -2.57 5.60 13.37
N PRO A 46 -1.39 6.01 13.89
CA PRO A 46 -0.27 5.10 14.12
C PRO A 46 -0.49 4.10 15.28
N LYS A 47 -1.57 4.27 16.06
CA LYS A 47 -1.88 3.41 17.21
C LYS A 47 -2.96 2.38 16.90
N CYS A 48 -4.06 2.80 16.26
CA CYS A 48 -5.23 1.94 16.03
C CYS A 48 -5.48 1.64 14.55
N PHE A 49 -4.66 2.18 13.65
CA PHE A 49 -4.76 1.97 12.21
C PHE A 49 -6.08 2.41 11.56
N SER A 50 -6.85 3.27 12.25
CA SER A 50 -8.04 3.89 11.66
C SER A 50 -7.63 4.81 10.50
N LEU A 51 -8.26 4.59 9.35
CA LEU A 51 -8.06 5.36 8.13
C LEU A 51 -8.95 6.61 8.12
N TYR A 52 -8.38 7.75 7.74
CA TYR A 52 -9.08 9.01 7.52
C TYR A 52 -8.98 9.35 6.04
N SER A 53 -10.11 9.24 5.34
CA SER A 53 -10.24 9.57 3.91
C SER A 53 -10.84 10.96 3.65
N THR A 54 -11.39 11.61 4.69
CA THR A 54 -12.08 12.89 4.59
C THR A 54 -11.21 14.07 5.03
N ILE A 55 -11.37 15.21 4.34
CA ILE A 55 -10.78 16.51 4.72
C ILE A 55 -11.93 17.37 5.29
N PRO A 56 -11.76 18.07 6.43
CA PRO A 56 -10.55 18.17 7.24
C PRO A 56 -10.30 16.93 8.11
N VAL A 57 -9.03 16.58 8.30
CA VAL A 57 -8.61 15.51 9.22
C VAL A 57 -8.39 16.13 10.60
N PRO A 58 -8.92 15.53 11.69
CA PRO A 58 -8.73 16.06 13.04
C PRO A 58 -7.26 15.98 13.48
N SER A 59 -6.83 16.84 14.40
CA SER A 59 -5.46 16.79 14.95
C SER A 59 -5.19 15.52 15.76
N PHE A 60 -6.24 14.96 16.37
CA PHE A 60 -6.21 13.77 17.20
C PHE A 60 -7.17 12.70 16.68
N CYS A 61 -6.81 11.44 16.86
CA CYS A 61 -7.62 10.32 16.42
C CYS A 61 -8.93 10.22 17.23
N THR A 62 -10.07 10.30 16.54
CA THR A 62 -11.42 10.22 17.12
C THR A 62 -12.01 8.80 17.11
N TYR A 63 -11.28 7.82 16.58
CA TYR A 63 -11.72 6.44 16.47
C TYR A 63 -12.05 5.84 17.84
N GLN A 64 -13.18 5.15 17.89
CA GLN A 64 -13.72 4.44 19.04
C GLN A 64 -14.20 3.06 18.57
N VAL A 65 -13.87 2.01 19.32
CA VAL A 65 -14.29 0.64 18.97
C VAL A 65 -15.80 0.46 19.18
N SER A 66 -16.36 1.14 20.18
CA SER A 66 -17.79 1.20 20.46
C SER A 66 -18.17 2.58 20.98
N SER A 67 -19.46 2.94 20.89
CA SER A 67 -19.97 4.25 21.32
C SER A 67 -19.71 4.58 22.81
N LYS A 68 -19.42 3.58 23.65
CA LYS A 68 -19.12 3.76 25.08
C LYS A 68 -17.61 3.76 25.37
N SER A 69 -16.78 3.38 24.40
CA SER A 69 -15.33 3.31 24.56
C SER A 69 -14.68 4.69 24.49
N LYS A 70 -13.54 4.88 25.15
CA LYS A 70 -12.80 6.14 25.03
C LYS A 70 -12.17 6.25 23.62
N PRO A 71 -12.14 7.45 23.02
CA PRO A 71 -11.46 7.64 21.74
C PRO A 71 -9.95 7.44 21.86
N CYS A 72 -9.32 7.04 20.74
CA CYS A 72 -7.89 6.76 20.68
C CYS A 72 -7.03 7.96 21.12
N ASN A 73 -7.40 9.18 20.71
CA ASN A 73 -6.76 10.45 21.05
C ASN A 73 -5.25 10.56 20.75
N LYS A 74 -4.69 9.66 19.94
CA LYS A 74 -3.31 9.77 19.48
C LYS A 74 -3.19 10.94 18.48
N PRO A 75 -2.14 11.78 18.55
CA PRO A 75 -1.91 12.80 17.54
C PRO A 75 -1.72 12.15 16.16
N LEU A 76 -2.41 12.69 15.15
CA LEU A 76 -2.32 12.22 13.76
C LEU A 76 -1.16 12.88 13.01
N PHE A 77 -0.70 14.04 13.47
CA PHE A 77 0.40 14.79 12.87
C PHE A 77 1.61 14.79 13.80
N LYS A 78 2.80 14.72 13.22
CA LYS A 78 4.03 14.96 13.99
C LYS A 78 4.10 16.45 14.34
N PRO A 79 4.60 16.80 15.54
CA PRO A 79 4.92 18.19 15.84
C PRO A 79 5.94 18.69 14.81
N GLN A 80 5.62 19.80 14.14
CA GLN A 80 6.56 20.47 13.26
C GLN A 80 7.63 21.09 14.14
N ILE A 81 8.82 20.50 14.17
CA ILE A 81 9.97 21.12 14.82
C ILE A 81 10.41 22.24 13.88
N SER A 82 9.96 23.46 14.16
CA SER A 82 10.49 24.65 13.51
C SER A 82 11.94 24.81 13.93
N PHE A 83 12.86 24.34 13.08
CA PHE A 83 14.26 24.72 13.20
C PHE A 83 14.34 26.21 12.87
N SER A 84 14.32 27.06 13.90
CA SER A 84 14.78 28.44 13.77
C SER A 84 16.27 28.37 13.47
N ALA A 85 16.65 28.72 12.24
CA ALA A 85 18.03 28.97 11.89
C ALA A 85 18.52 30.13 12.78
N ILE A 86 19.60 29.88 13.53
CA ILE A 86 20.42 30.90 14.19
C ILE A 86 21.45 31.37 13.16
#